data_AF-A0A196S865-F1
#
_entry.id   AF-A0A196S865-F1
#
_cell.length_a   1.000
_cell.length_b   1.000
_cell.length_c   1.000
_cell.angle_alpha   90.00
_cell.angle_beta   90.00
_cell.angle_gamma   90.00
#
_symmetry.space_group_name_H-M   'P 1'
#
loop_
_entity.id
_entity.type
_entity.pdbx_description
1 polymer ?
#
loop_
_entity_poly.entity_id
_entity_poly.type
_entity_poly.pdbx_seq_one_letter_code
_entity_poly.pdbx_strand_id
1 'polypeptide(L)'
;MEVYQSGHTSIQVEQKTACFLEPRQLQLSPRMKGRRYDYSDSDYGDTSRDGVPMEASTLLNPHKKLRTPKRGFLLVFVYYSLQKRLFSSSNLRLPSNPDGTFRLAIVSDLDKKSRVEDDKKGLWKSVMKKGELKRDGKGGYTISWKEDVELRTKISEAGRGMELSALVEYNHRLYAFDDRTGLVFEIRGSKAIPRHILMEGDGNTDKGQKTEWATVKDGKMYVGSFGKEYTNPDGSIKNTNNMWVSIIDKYGAVSHEDWTARFNKVREAAGCPYPGYMIHEAISWSPARRQWVILPRRVSQEPYDENEDERRGSNTVLLASEDFSRIEVRHITPLTPTRGFSDFKFLPGSKDEVIVALKSEENEEQQTQNSYITVFSLDGRVLMEETEIPGGMKYEGLEFL
;
A
#
# COMPACT_ATOMS: atom_id res chain seq x y z
N MET A 1 -63.94 -38.37 1.60
CA MET A 1 -63.44 -37.08 1.09
C MET A 1 -63.40 -36.14 2.27
N GLU A 2 -62.31 -35.75 2.89
CA GLU A 2 -60.86 -35.98 2.76
C GLU A 2 -60.32 -35.82 4.19
N VAL A 3 -59.41 -36.70 4.59
CA VAL A 3 -58.83 -36.76 5.93
C VAL A 3 -57.52 -35.97 5.92
N TYR A 4 -57.41 -34.96 6.77
CA TYR A 4 -56.14 -34.29 7.07
C TYR A 4 -55.26 -35.23 7.89
N GLN A 5 -54.13 -35.67 7.32
CA GLN A 5 -53.04 -36.30 8.07
C GLN A 5 -51.83 -35.38 8.09
N SER A 6 -51.40 -35.05 9.31
CA SER A 6 -50.17 -34.36 9.66
C SER A 6 -48.96 -35.26 9.44
N GLY A 7 -48.07 -34.88 8.54
CA GLY A 7 -46.77 -35.51 8.35
C GLY A 7 -45.76 -34.97 9.36
N HIS A 8 -45.38 -35.79 10.33
CA HIS A 8 -44.14 -35.62 11.08
C HIS A 8 -42.97 -36.11 10.23
N THR A 9 -42.01 -35.23 9.94
CA THR A 9 -40.71 -35.61 9.36
C THR A 9 -39.66 -35.47 10.45
N SER A 10 -39.21 -36.61 10.97
CA SER A 10 -38.08 -36.77 11.86
C SER A 10 -36.78 -36.52 11.09
N ILE A 11 -36.05 -35.46 11.45
CA ILE A 11 -34.69 -35.20 10.96
C ILE A 11 -33.75 -36.07 11.78
N GLN A 12 -33.12 -37.06 11.14
CA GLN A 12 -31.98 -37.76 11.71
C GLN A 12 -30.76 -36.82 11.70
N VAL A 13 -30.28 -36.50 12.89
CA VAL A 13 -28.99 -35.83 13.10
C VAL A 13 -27.91 -36.90 13.02
N GLU A 14 -27.17 -36.92 11.92
CA GLU A 14 -26.01 -37.78 11.75
C GLU A 14 -24.83 -37.16 12.52
N GLN A 15 -24.54 -37.68 13.71
CA GLN A 15 -23.34 -37.34 14.47
C GLN A 15 -22.11 -37.91 13.75
N LYS A 16 -21.31 -37.05 13.09
CA LYS A 16 -19.96 -37.42 12.67
C LYS A 16 -19.00 -37.28 13.84
N THR A 17 -18.65 -38.42 14.41
CA THR A 17 -17.60 -38.61 15.42
C THR A 17 -16.25 -38.17 14.86
N ALA A 18 -15.61 -37.20 15.51
CA ALA A 18 -14.22 -36.84 15.25
C ALA A 18 -13.30 -37.92 15.85
N CYS A 19 -12.57 -38.64 14.99
CA CYS A 19 -11.46 -39.49 15.42
C CYS A 19 -10.30 -38.60 15.88
N PHE A 20 -10.03 -38.63 17.18
CA PHE A 20 -8.77 -38.19 17.78
C PHE A 20 -7.65 -39.11 17.30
N LEU A 21 -6.62 -38.55 16.66
CA LEU A 21 -5.33 -39.21 16.46
C LEU A 21 -4.36 -38.68 17.51
N GLU A 22 -3.92 -39.57 18.40
CA GLU A 22 -2.85 -39.32 19.38
C GLU A 22 -1.49 -39.04 18.70
N PRO A 23 -0.62 -38.24 19.32
CA PRO A 23 0.70 -37.95 18.80
C PRO A 23 1.63 -39.17 18.94
N ARG A 24 2.11 -39.70 17.79
CA ARG A 24 3.19 -40.69 17.77
C ARG A 24 4.51 -40.05 18.22
N GLN A 25 5.12 -40.67 19.22
CA GLN A 25 6.49 -40.41 19.66
C GLN A 25 7.49 -40.60 18.51
N LEU A 26 8.31 -39.58 18.25
CA LEU A 26 9.47 -39.67 17.37
C LEU A 26 10.64 -40.30 18.12
N GLN A 27 10.98 -41.54 17.73
CA GLN A 27 12.23 -42.21 18.12
C GLN A 27 13.43 -41.52 17.44
N LEU A 28 14.43 -41.18 18.26
CA LEU A 28 15.75 -40.74 17.84
C LEU A 28 16.58 -41.89 17.28
N SER A 29 17.29 -41.66 16.17
CA SER A 29 18.38 -42.51 15.67
C SER A 29 19.42 -41.63 14.91
N PRO A 30 20.66 -42.07 14.68
CA PRO A 30 21.84 -41.41 15.26
C PRO A 30 22.74 -40.64 14.28
N ARG A 31 23.49 -39.69 14.87
CA ARG A 31 24.78 -39.07 14.46
C ARG A 31 25.32 -39.42 13.06
N MET A 32 25.44 -38.40 12.21
CA MET A 32 26.49 -38.31 11.20
C MET A 32 27.36 -37.06 11.38
N LYS A 33 28.64 -37.26 11.07
CA LYS A 33 29.83 -36.53 11.50
C LYS A 33 29.93 -35.11 10.94
N GLY A 34 30.14 -34.14 11.82
CA GLY A 34 30.62 -32.80 11.46
C GLY A 34 32.11 -32.82 11.11
N ARG A 35 32.49 -32.17 10.01
CA ARG A 35 33.87 -31.76 9.73
C ARG A 35 34.06 -30.34 10.27
N ARG A 36 34.94 -30.19 11.27
CA ARG A 36 35.54 -28.91 11.67
C ARG A 36 36.57 -28.49 10.62
N TYR A 37 36.57 -27.21 10.27
CA TYR A 37 37.74 -26.54 9.73
C TYR A 37 38.23 -25.58 10.81
N ASP A 38 39.39 -25.88 11.38
CA ASP A 38 40.20 -24.95 12.17
C ASP A 38 40.98 -24.07 11.19
N TYR A 39 41.04 -22.76 11.43
CA TYR A 39 42.18 -21.93 11.05
C TYR A 39 42.43 -20.85 12.09
N SER A 40 43.71 -20.61 12.26
CA SER A 40 44.47 -20.09 13.39
C SER A 40 44.48 -18.57 13.55
N ASP A 41 44.68 -18.14 14.80
CA ASP A 41 45.24 -16.86 15.21
C ASP A 41 46.64 -16.62 14.59
N SER A 42 46.91 -15.36 14.25
CA SER A 42 48.27 -14.80 14.30
C SER A 42 48.20 -13.29 14.50
N ASP A 43 48.79 -12.88 15.63
CA ASP A 43 49.20 -11.52 16.00
C ASP A 43 50.03 -10.81 14.93
N TYR A 44 49.93 -9.48 14.88
CA TYR A 44 51.09 -8.63 14.60
C TYR A 44 51.05 -7.37 15.47
N GLY A 45 52.22 -7.08 16.04
CA GLY A 45 52.41 -6.18 17.16
C GLY A 45 52.49 -4.69 16.83
N ASP A 46 52.24 -3.96 17.92
CA ASP A 46 52.55 -2.58 18.29
C ASP A 46 53.93 -2.05 17.84
N THR A 47 53.99 -0.78 17.43
CA THR A 47 55.08 0.13 17.80
C THR A 47 54.57 1.55 18.06
N SER A 48 54.92 2.00 19.26
CA SER A 48 54.66 3.27 19.93
C SER A 48 55.49 4.48 19.45
N ARG A 49 55.15 5.67 20.01
CA ARG A 49 55.94 6.92 20.24
C ARG A 49 55.87 7.98 19.12
N ASP A 50 55.65 9.28 19.37
CA ASP A 50 55.82 10.16 20.54
C ASP A 50 54.83 11.34 20.52
N GLY A 51 54.65 11.99 21.67
CA GLY A 51 54.02 13.31 21.78
C GLY A 51 54.88 14.33 22.55
N VAL A 52 54.30 15.53 22.73
CA VAL A 52 54.65 16.66 23.64
C VAL A 52 55.60 17.74 23.00
N PRO A 53 55.58 19.05 23.36
CA PRO A 53 54.54 20.10 23.15
C PRO A 53 55.09 21.55 22.84
N MET A 54 54.20 22.56 22.77
CA MET A 54 54.43 24.04 22.95
C MET A 54 55.36 24.75 21.91
N GLU A 55 55.23 26.03 21.55
CA GLU A 55 54.80 27.24 22.26
C GLU A 55 54.46 28.38 21.26
N ALA A 56 53.87 29.45 21.80
CA ALA A 56 53.38 30.64 21.10
C ALA A 56 54.47 31.61 20.62
N SER A 57 54.16 32.38 19.57
CA SER A 57 54.74 33.72 19.39
C SER A 57 53.77 34.65 18.66
N THR A 58 53.26 35.60 19.44
CA THR A 58 52.56 36.84 19.06
C THR A 58 53.48 37.79 18.29
N LEU A 59 53.00 38.40 17.21
CA LEU A 59 53.30 39.80 16.87
C LEU A 59 52.14 40.43 16.09
N LEU A 60 51.53 41.44 16.72
CA LEU A 60 50.62 42.44 16.15
C LEU A 60 51.41 43.47 15.33
N ASN A 61 50.93 43.88 14.15
CA ASN A 61 50.46 45.26 13.89
C ASN A 61 49.92 45.43 12.45
N PRO A 62 49.18 46.52 12.13
CA PRO A 62 47.94 46.45 11.37
C PRO A 62 48.02 47.29 10.08
N HIS A 63 46.86 47.47 9.45
CA HIS A 63 46.59 48.28 8.25
C HIS A 63 46.79 47.56 6.92
N LYS A 64 45.70 46.96 6.44
CA LYS A 64 45.20 47.19 5.08
C LYS A 64 43.68 47.04 5.07
N LYS A 65 42.99 48.17 4.88
CA LYS A 65 41.58 48.21 4.50
C LYS A 65 41.42 47.39 3.22
N LEU A 66 40.68 46.28 3.27
CA LEU A 66 40.07 45.70 2.07
C LEU A 66 38.56 45.63 2.24
N ARG A 67 37.92 46.18 1.22
CA ARG A 67 36.48 46.33 1.02
C ARG A 67 35.75 45.01 1.19
N THR A 68 34.62 45.06 1.88
CA THR A 68 33.58 44.03 1.85
C THR A 68 33.06 43.84 0.42
N PRO A 69 32.98 42.61 -0.10
CA PRO A 69 32.01 42.29 -1.13
C PRO A 69 30.77 41.70 -0.45
N LYS A 70 29.63 42.36 -0.64
CA LYS A 70 28.29 41.78 -0.46
C LYS A 70 28.06 40.63 -1.45
N ARG A 71 28.86 39.56 -1.38
CA ARG A 71 28.77 38.36 -2.24
C ARG A 71 28.51 37.06 -1.47
N GLY A 72 28.61 37.07 -0.14
CA GLY A 72 28.28 35.90 0.69
C GLY A 72 26.78 35.60 0.81
N PHE A 73 25.93 36.64 0.82
CA PHE A 73 24.49 36.45 1.02
C PHE A 73 23.79 35.86 -0.22
N LEU A 74 24.24 36.21 -1.43
CA LEU A 74 23.66 35.70 -2.67
C LEU A 74 24.05 34.24 -2.92
N LEU A 75 25.28 33.83 -2.55
CA LEU A 75 25.76 32.45 -2.70
C LEU A 75 25.06 31.49 -1.73
N VAL A 76 24.77 31.91 -0.49
CA VAL A 76 23.99 31.11 0.45
C VAL A 76 22.53 31.01 0.00
N PHE A 77 21.91 32.08 -0.52
CA PHE A 77 20.55 32.01 -1.06
C PHE A 77 20.46 31.18 -2.34
N VAL A 78 21.45 31.27 -3.23
CA VAL A 78 21.54 30.44 -4.44
C VAL A 78 21.80 28.98 -4.07
N TYR A 79 22.65 28.69 -3.08
CA TYR A 79 22.86 27.33 -2.58
C TYR A 79 21.63 26.79 -1.84
N TYR A 80 20.95 27.59 -1.01
CA TYR A 80 19.72 27.20 -0.30
C TYR A 80 18.52 27.08 -1.25
N SER A 81 18.49 27.85 -2.34
CA SER A 81 17.47 27.73 -3.39
C SER A 81 17.78 26.61 -4.39
N LEU A 82 19.05 26.31 -4.66
CA LEU A 82 19.48 25.10 -5.37
C LEU A 82 19.22 23.86 -4.53
N GLN A 83 19.51 23.89 -3.23
CA GLN A 83 19.15 22.82 -2.29
C GLN A 83 17.63 22.71 -2.22
N LYS A 84 16.85 23.79 -2.10
CA LYS A 84 15.38 23.71 -2.24
C LYS A 84 14.92 23.26 -3.63
N ARG A 85 15.71 23.36 -4.70
CA ARG A 85 15.38 22.76 -6.02
C ARG A 85 15.83 21.30 -6.15
N LEU A 86 16.89 20.91 -5.43
CA LEU A 86 17.42 19.53 -5.36
C LEU A 86 16.70 18.69 -4.29
N PHE A 87 16.07 19.34 -3.31
CA PHE A 87 15.24 18.78 -2.23
C PHE A 87 13.77 19.19 -2.34
N SER A 88 13.40 20.04 -3.30
CA SER A 88 12.03 20.03 -3.77
C SER A 88 11.90 18.69 -4.45
N SER A 89 11.03 17.85 -3.90
CA SER A 89 10.29 16.87 -4.67
C SER A 89 9.66 17.58 -5.86
N SER A 90 10.45 17.89 -6.89
CA SER A 90 9.94 18.21 -8.22
C SER A 90 9.04 17.02 -8.53
N ASN A 91 7.73 17.28 -8.47
CA ASN A 91 6.68 16.29 -8.47
C ASN A 91 7.07 15.11 -9.36
N LEU A 92 7.33 13.94 -8.77
CA LEU A 92 7.64 12.70 -9.49
C LEU A 92 6.50 12.30 -10.45
N ARG A 93 5.37 13.01 -10.38
CA ARG A 93 4.23 12.83 -11.27
C ARG A 93 4.53 13.42 -12.65
N LEU A 94 4.17 12.63 -13.66
CA LEU A 94 4.27 13.00 -15.07
C LEU A 94 3.67 14.41 -15.32
N PRO A 95 4.25 15.19 -16.23
CA PRO A 95 3.63 16.44 -16.69
C PRO A 95 2.29 16.14 -17.39
N SER A 96 1.43 17.15 -17.54
CA SER A 96 0.23 17.04 -18.39
C SER A 96 0.63 16.56 -19.79
N ASN A 97 -0.07 15.57 -20.35
CA ASN A 97 0.19 15.15 -21.73
C ASN A 97 -0.53 16.09 -22.72
N PRO A 98 0.18 16.74 -23.66
CA PRO A 98 -0.42 17.69 -24.60
C PRO A 98 -1.55 17.12 -25.46
N ASP A 99 -1.55 15.82 -25.74
CA ASP A 99 -2.60 15.15 -26.52
C ASP A 99 -3.81 14.71 -25.66
N GLY A 100 -3.74 14.91 -24.33
CA GLY A 100 -4.78 14.50 -23.38
C GLY A 100 -4.83 13.00 -23.11
N THR A 101 -3.82 12.22 -23.51
CA THR A 101 -3.73 10.77 -23.29
C THR A 101 -2.86 10.47 -22.08
N PHE A 102 -3.29 9.58 -21.20
CA PHE A 102 -2.54 9.18 -20.02
C PHE A 102 -2.40 7.66 -20.01
N ARG A 103 -1.17 7.17 -20.09
CA ARG A 103 -0.89 5.73 -19.96
C ARG A 103 -0.91 5.36 -18.49
N LEU A 104 -1.54 4.22 -18.19
CA LEU A 104 -1.63 3.70 -16.85
C LEU A 104 -1.51 2.17 -16.85
N ALA A 105 -1.15 1.63 -15.70
CA ALA A 105 -1.26 0.21 -15.38
C ALA A 105 -2.14 0.03 -14.14
N ILE A 106 -2.78 -1.13 -14.09
CA ILE A 106 -3.44 -1.65 -12.91
C ILE A 106 -2.94 -3.07 -12.63
N VAL A 107 -2.90 -3.49 -11.37
CA VAL A 107 -2.49 -4.85 -10.96
C VAL A 107 -3.62 -5.56 -10.24
N SER A 108 -3.73 -6.86 -10.49
CA SER A 108 -4.80 -7.67 -9.92
C SER A 108 -4.42 -8.29 -8.58
N ASP A 109 -5.36 -8.32 -7.67
CA ASP A 109 -5.41 -9.32 -6.62
C ASP A 109 -6.37 -10.44 -7.04
N LEU A 110 -5.88 -11.67 -7.04
CA LEU A 110 -6.65 -12.88 -7.39
C LEU A 110 -7.00 -13.71 -6.15
N ASP A 111 -6.68 -13.22 -4.95
CA ASP A 111 -6.73 -13.94 -3.70
C ASP A 111 -6.08 -15.33 -3.83
N LYS A 112 -6.78 -16.37 -3.35
CA LYS A 112 -6.37 -17.77 -3.46
C LYS A 112 -6.26 -18.26 -4.91
N LYS A 113 -6.92 -17.61 -5.89
CA LYS A 113 -6.82 -17.96 -7.32
C LYS A 113 -5.49 -17.51 -7.94
N SER A 114 -4.65 -16.77 -7.20
CA SER A 114 -3.28 -16.46 -7.60
C SER A 114 -2.41 -17.71 -7.76
N ARG A 115 -2.71 -18.80 -7.05
CA ARG A 115 -1.95 -20.05 -7.12
C ARG A 115 -2.15 -20.76 -8.47
N VAL A 116 -1.05 -21.12 -9.12
CA VAL A 116 -1.07 -21.96 -10.33
C VAL A 116 -1.17 -23.42 -9.91
N GLU A 117 -2.35 -24.02 -10.12
CA GLU A 117 -2.70 -25.36 -9.61
C GLU A 117 -1.76 -26.47 -10.12
N ASP A 118 -1.31 -26.37 -11.37
CA ASP A 118 -0.45 -27.39 -12.00
C ASP A 118 1.01 -27.36 -11.52
N ASP A 119 1.44 -26.30 -10.82
CA ASP A 119 2.81 -26.20 -10.29
C ASP A 119 2.91 -26.79 -8.88
N LYS A 120 3.38 -28.04 -8.81
CA LYS A 120 3.57 -28.78 -7.54
C LYS A 120 4.61 -28.17 -6.60
N LYS A 121 5.49 -27.29 -7.10
CA LYS A 121 6.54 -26.64 -6.29
C LYS A 121 6.09 -25.28 -5.74
N GLY A 122 4.90 -24.83 -6.10
CA GLY A 122 4.39 -23.51 -5.72
C GLY A 122 4.79 -22.46 -6.74
N LEU A 123 3.80 -21.93 -7.42
CA LEU A 123 3.90 -20.79 -8.32
C LEU A 123 2.63 -19.96 -8.14
N TRP A 124 2.79 -18.65 -7.99
CA TRP A 124 1.70 -17.71 -7.87
C TRP A 124 1.80 -16.65 -8.95
N LYS A 125 0.65 -16.10 -9.35
CA LYS A 125 0.55 -15.12 -10.42
C LYS A 125 -0.42 -13.99 -10.10
N SER A 126 -0.18 -12.86 -10.76
CA SER A 126 -1.07 -11.70 -10.86
C SER A 126 -1.07 -11.20 -12.31
N VAL A 127 -2.03 -10.37 -12.68
CA VAL A 127 -2.15 -9.73 -13.99
C VAL A 127 -1.95 -8.23 -13.83
N MET A 128 -0.97 -7.68 -14.53
CA MET A 128 -0.86 -6.24 -14.75
C MET A 128 -1.53 -5.89 -16.08
N LYS A 129 -2.62 -5.12 -16.03
CA LYS A 129 -3.32 -4.63 -17.23
C LYS A 129 -2.90 -3.21 -17.53
N LYS A 130 -2.51 -2.91 -18.77
CA LYS A 130 -2.17 -1.55 -19.20
C LYS A 130 -3.30 -0.93 -20.02
N GLY A 131 -3.48 0.37 -19.84
CA GLY A 131 -4.52 1.14 -20.50
C GLY A 131 -4.10 2.56 -20.85
N GLU A 132 -4.96 3.21 -21.62
CA GLU A 132 -4.86 4.62 -21.98
C GLU A 132 -6.17 5.31 -21.61
N LEU A 133 -6.08 6.24 -20.67
CA LEU A 133 -7.15 7.16 -20.34
C LEU A 133 -7.02 8.39 -21.24
N LYS A 134 -8.04 8.69 -22.03
CA LYS A 134 -8.03 9.80 -22.98
C LYS A 134 -9.06 10.84 -22.60
N ARG A 135 -8.64 12.09 -22.53
CA ARG A 135 -9.53 13.24 -22.35
C ARG A 135 -10.27 13.52 -23.65
N ASP A 136 -11.59 13.69 -23.59
CA ASP A 136 -12.41 14.06 -24.73
C ASP A 136 -12.49 15.59 -24.92
N GLY A 137 -13.05 16.03 -26.05
CA GLY A 137 -13.21 17.46 -26.36
C GLY A 137 -14.24 18.20 -25.49
N LYS A 138 -15.05 17.48 -24.70
CA LYS A 138 -16.06 18.02 -23.78
C LYS A 138 -15.54 18.11 -22.34
N GLY A 139 -14.32 17.62 -22.09
CA GLY A 139 -13.66 17.63 -20.78
C GLY A 139 -13.87 16.36 -19.95
N GLY A 140 -14.58 15.35 -20.48
CA GLY A 140 -14.71 14.02 -19.89
C GLY A 140 -13.53 13.11 -20.26
N TYR A 141 -13.61 11.85 -19.84
CA TYR A 141 -12.60 10.84 -20.13
C TYR A 141 -13.18 9.52 -20.62
N THR A 142 -12.39 8.80 -21.41
CA THR A 142 -12.65 7.42 -21.84
C THR A 142 -11.41 6.56 -21.64
N ILE A 143 -11.58 5.32 -21.17
CA ILE A 143 -10.50 4.35 -20.97
C ILE A 143 -10.46 3.34 -22.12
N SER A 144 -9.26 2.97 -22.56
CA SER A 144 -9.04 1.85 -23.47
C SER A 144 -7.93 0.93 -22.95
N TRP A 145 -8.20 -0.37 -22.85
CA TRP A 145 -7.25 -1.38 -22.38
C TRP A 145 -6.45 -1.94 -23.55
N LYS A 146 -5.15 -2.22 -23.34
CA LYS A 146 -4.21 -2.53 -24.42
C LYS A 146 -3.56 -3.89 -24.29
N GLU A 147 -3.04 -4.21 -23.12
CA GLU A 147 -2.25 -5.42 -22.90
C GLU A 147 -2.39 -5.93 -21.46
N ASP A 148 -2.33 -7.25 -21.34
CA ASP A 148 -2.24 -7.96 -20.06
C ASP A 148 -0.84 -8.58 -19.95
N VAL A 149 -0.20 -8.34 -18.81
CA VAL A 149 1.13 -8.85 -18.50
C VAL A 149 1.01 -9.72 -17.26
N GLU A 150 1.26 -11.02 -17.41
CA GLU A 150 1.28 -11.94 -16.26
C GLU A 150 2.58 -11.73 -15.47
N LEU A 151 2.43 -11.50 -14.17
CA LEU A 151 3.50 -11.42 -13.18
C LEU A 151 3.51 -12.70 -12.36
N ARG A 152 4.70 -13.20 -12.00
CA ARG A 152 4.84 -14.49 -11.29
C ARG A 152 5.88 -14.42 -10.18
N THR A 153 5.68 -15.22 -9.14
CA THR A 153 6.68 -15.50 -8.10
C THR A 153 6.59 -16.96 -7.64
N LYS A 154 7.67 -17.44 -7.02
CA LYS A 154 7.69 -18.72 -6.28
C LYS A 154 7.74 -18.53 -4.77
N ILE A 155 7.69 -17.28 -4.31
CA ILE A 155 7.71 -16.94 -2.88
C ILE A 155 6.27 -16.84 -2.38
N SER A 156 6.01 -17.43 -1.23
CA SER A 156 4.69 -17.38 -0.59
C SER A 156 4.84 -17.38 0.92
N GLU A 157 3.81 -16.90 1.60
CA GLU A 157 3.61 -17.05 3.04
C GLU A 157 2.36 -17.89 3.24
N ALA A 158 2.47 -18.97 4.01
CA ALA A 158 1.37 -19.93 4.23
C ALA A 158 0.69 -20.43 2.92
N GLY A 159 1.45 -20.51 1.83
CA GLY A 159 0.95 -20.98 0.52
C GLY A 159 0.16 -19.94 -0.28
N ARG A 160 0.21 -18.66 0.09
CA ARG A 160 -0.38 -17.53 -0.64
C ARG A 160 0.69 -16.51 -1.06
N GLY A 161 0.50 -15.84 -2.20
CA GLY A 161 1.41 -14.82 -2.71
C GLY A 161 0.96 -14.28 -4.06
N MET A 162 1.58 -13.20 -4.53
CA MET A 162 1.12 -12.42 -5.71
C MET A 162 -0.31 -11.88 -5.58
N GLU A 163 -0.75 -11.60 -4.36
CA GLU A 163 -2.01 -10.92 -4.09
C GLU A 163 -1.68 -9.43 -4.02
N LEU A 164 -1.63 -8.81 -5.21
CA LEU A 164 -1.03 -7.49 -5.39
C LEU A 164 -2.05 -6.37 -5.13
N SER A 165 -1.97 -5.76 -3.96
CA SER A 165 -2.99 -4.81 -3.44
C SER A 165 -2.56 -3.34 -3.45
N ALA A 166 -1.47 -2.99 -4.15
CA ALA A 166 -1.10 -1.61 -4.42
C ALA A 166 -0.11 -1.51 -5.59
N LEU A 167 -0.08 -0.35 -6.25
CA LEU A 167 0.89 0.00 -7.28
C LEU A 167 1.38 1.43 -7.11
N VAL A 168 2.69 1.65 -7.11
CA VAL A 168 3.27 3.00 -6.95
C VAL A 168 4.54 3.17 -7.78
N GLU A 169 4.70 4.34 -8.41
CA GLU A 169 5.97 4.80 -8.95
C GLU A 169 6.81 5.45 -7.85
N TYR A 170 8.05 5.01 -7.71
CA TYR A 170 9.01 5.62 -6.80
C TYR A 170 10.43 5.51 -7.35
N ASN A 171 11.16 6.63 -7.41
CA ASN A 171 12.55 6.68 -7.89
C ASN A 171 12.74 6.04 -9.28
N HIS A 172 11.83 6.34 -10.20
CA HIS A 172 11.77 5.86 -11.59
C HIS A 172 11.60 4.34 -11.72
N ARG A 173 10.90 3.74 -10.75
CA ARG A 173 10.63 2.31 -10.69
C ARG A 173 9.19 2.08 -10.29
N LEU A 174 8.57 1.10 -10.91
CA LEU A 174 7.21 0.69 -10.59
C LEU A 174 7.27 -0.41 -9.52
N TYR A 175 6.56 -0.22 -8.42
CA TYR A 175 6.51 -1.15 -7.30
C TYR A 175 5.09 -1.67 -7.06
N ALA A 176 4.96 -2.98 -6.89
CA ALA A 176 3.73 -3.64 -6.47
C ALA A 176 3.94 -4.39 -5.15
N PHE A 177 2.87 -4.55 -4.37
CA PHE A 177 2.94 -5.00 -2.97
C PHE A 177 2.06 -6.22 -2.77
N ASP A 178 2.64 -7.30 -2.26
CA ASP A 178 1.91 -8.53 -1.96
C ASP A 178 1.42 -8.51 -0.51
N ASP A 179 0.10 -8.50 -0.32
CA ASP A 179 -0.56 -8.36 0.99
C ASP A 179 -0.40 -9.62 1.88
N ARG A 180 0.13 -10.71 1.32
CA ARG A 180 0.35 -11.97 2.05
C ARG A 180 1.74 -12.03 2.62
N THR A 181 2.74 -11.86 1.78
CA THR A 181 4.14 -12.00 2.16
C THR A 181 4.76 -10.73 2.71
N GLY A 182 4.09 -9.58 2.53
CA GLY A 182 4.67 -8.26 2.78
C GLY A 182 5.78 -7.90 1.78
N LEU A 183 5.98 -8.68 0.71
CA LEU A 183 7.00 -8.39 -0.30
C LEU A 183 6.62 -7.18 -1.13
N VAL A 184 7.64 -6.35 -1.37
CA VAL A 184 7.59 -5.25 -2.33
C VAL A 184 8.38 -5.67 -3.57
N PHE A 185 7.68 -5.80 -4.68
CA PHE A 185 8.24 -6.18 -5.98
C PHE A 185 8.50 -4.94 -6.84
N GLU A 186 9.70 -4.81 -7.37
CA GLU A 186 9.94 -3.94 -8.53
C GLU A 186 9.45 -4.66 -9.79
N ILE A 187 8.58 -4.02 -10.56
CA ILE A 187 8.07 -4.54 -11.82
C ILE A 187 8.96 -4.06 -12.97
N ARG A 188 9.57 -5.01 -13.69
CA ARG A 188 10.38 -4.75 -14.90
C ARG A 188 9.88 -5.59 -16.06
N GLY A 189 9.08 -4.99 -16.93
CA GLY A 189 8.40 -5.72 -18.01
C GLY A 189 7.43 -6.73 -17.40
N SER A 190 7.67 -8.03 -17.63
CA SER A 190 6.89 -9.14 -17.06
C SER A 190 7.49 -9.75 -15.79
N LYS A 191 8.53 -9.15 -15.22
CA LYS A 191 9.21 -9.67 -14.02
C LYS A 191 8.78 -8.89 -12.78
N ALA A 192 8.34 -9.62 -11.75
CA ALA A 192 8.21 -9.13 -10.38
C ALA A 192 9.50 -9.49 -9.61
N ILE A 193 10.29 -8.48 -9.23
CA ILE A 193 11.60 -8.67 -8.61
C ILE A 193 11.52 -8.23 -7.13
N PRO A 194 11.68 -9.14 -6.15
CA PRO A 194 11.68 -8.75 -4.74
C PRO A 194 12.75 -7.69 -4.43
N ARG A 195 12.36 -6.62 -3.72
CA ARG A 195 13.27 -5.55 -3.28
C ARG A 195 13.22 -5.29 -1.78
N HIS A 196 12.03 -5.39 -1.20
CA HIS A 196 11.83 -5.20 0.23
C HIS A 196 10.86 -6.26 0.75
N ILE A 197 10.87 -6.45 2.06
CA ILE A 197 9.86 -7.20 2.81
C ILE A 197 9.43 -6.32 3.98
N LEU A 198 8.13 -6.22 4.20
CA LEU A 198 7.50 -5.41 5.24
C LEU A 198 6.79 -6.35 6.19
N MET A 199 7.10 -6.27 7.48
CA MET A 199 6.43 -7.06 8.52
C MET A 199 5.29 -6.25 9.13
N GLU A 200 4.23 -6.92 9.59
CA GLU A 200 3.09 -6.22 10.18
C GLU A 200 3.43 -5.55 11.53
N GLY A 201 2.61 -4.57 11.93
CA GLY A 201 2.78 -3.87 13.21
C GLY A 201 4.02 -2.99 13.22
N ASP A 202 4.76 -3.05 14.33
CA ASP A 202 5.99 -2.28 14.56
C ASP A 202 7.22 -2.82 13.79
N GLY A 203 7.02 -3.90 13.01
CA GLY A 203 8.06 -4.58 12.24
C GLY A 203 8.73 -5.75 12.96
N ASN A 204 8.43 -5.99 14.24
CA ASN A 204 9.03 -7.07 15.04
C ASN A 204 8.12 -8.31 15.12
N THR A 205 7.56 -8.71 13.98
CA THR A 205 6.65 -9.86 13.84
C THR A 205 7.20 -10.86 12.82
N ASP A 206 6.70 -12.09 12.84
CA ASP A 206 7.06 -13.15 11.89
C ASP A 206 6.06 -13.27 10.71
N LYS A 207 5.13 -12.32 10.61
CA LYS A 207 4.08 -12.27 9.60
C LYS A 207 4.21 -11.05 8.69
N GLY A 208 4.09 -11.27 7.38
CA GLY A 208 4.11 -10.20 6.38
C GLY A 208 3.01 -9.16 6.61
N GLN A 209 3.32 -7.90 6.31
CA GLN A 209 2.35 -6.80 6.35
C GLN A 209 1.27 -7.02 5.29
N LYS A 210 0.01 -7.04 5.72
CA LYS A 210 -1.14 -6.92 4.81
C LYS A 210 -1.18 -5.52 4.22
N THR A 211 -0.48 -5.32 3.12
CA THR A 211 -0.35 -4.01 2.46
C THR A 211 -1.55 -3.77 1.57
N GLU A 212 -2.16 -2.61 1.72
CA GLU A 212 -3.46 -2.28 1.11
C GLU A 212 -3.42 -0.95 0.35
N TRP A 213 -2.39 -0.13 0.59
CA TRP A 213 -2.18 1.11 -0.14
C TRP A 213 -0.71 1.51 -0.06
N ALA A 214 -0.27 2.26 -1.07
CA ALA A 214 1.05 2.86 -1.09
C ALA A 214 1.04 4.24 -1.74
N THR A 215 1.84 5.17 -1.22
CA THR A 215 2.00 6.50 -1.80
C THR A 215 3.40 7.06 -1.53
N VAL A 216 3.75 8.16 -2.19
CA VAL A 216 5.03 8.85 -2.01
C VAL A 216 4.82 10.20 -1.36
N LYS A 217 5.51 10.43 -0.24
CA LYS A 217 5.55 11.72 0.46
C LYS A 217 6.99 12.06 0.81
N ASP A 218 7.41 13.27 0.44
CA ASP A 218 8.70 13.86 0.78
C ASP A 218 9.91 12.94 0.51
N GLY A 219 9.86 12.22 -0.62
CA GLY A 219 10.94 11.33 -1.07
C GLY A 219 11.02 10.00 -0.30
N LYS A 220 9.91 9.56 0.31
CA LYS A 220 9.76 8.24 0.93
C LYS A 220 8.49 7.56 0.42
N MET A 221 8.49 6.24 0.33
CA MET A 221 7.26 5.47 0.17
C MET A 221 6.62 5.25 1.54
N TYR A 222 5.34 5.57 1.66
CA TYR A 222 4.47 5.22 2.78
C TYR A 222 3.58 4.09 2.33
N VAL A 223 3.58 3.00 3.09
CA VAL A 223 2.96 1.72 2.71
C VAL A 223 2.17 1.21 3.90
N GLY A 224 0.85 1.27 3.82
CA GLY A 224 -0.02 0.96 4.96
C GLY A 224 -0.89 -0.26 4.74
N SER A 225 -1.42 -0.73 5.86
CA SER A 225 -2.48 -1.73 5.91
C SER A 225 -3.86 -1.07 5.98
N PHE A 226 -4.92 -1.85 6.18
CA PHE A 226 -6.30 -1.41 6.03
C PHE A 226 -6.82 -0.49 7.14
N GLY A 227 -6.01 -0.20 8.17
CA GLY A 227 -6.21 0.94 9.06
C GLY A 227 -7.29 0.79 10.13
N LYS A 228 -7.70 -0.44 10.48
CA LYS A 228 -8.55 -0.71 11.65
C LYS A 228 -7.99 -1.83 12.53
N GLU A 229 -8.57 -1.99 13.70
CA GLU A 229 -8.26 -3.05 14.64
C GLU A 229 -8.54 -4.44 14.04
N TYR A 230 -7.71 -5.43 14.37
CA TYR A 230 -8.04 -6.83 14.13
C TYR A 230 -8.90 -7.32 15.29
N THR A 231 -10.13 -7.71 14.99
CA THR A 231 -11.13 -8.14 15.99
C THR A 231 -11.31 -9.65 15.94
N ASN A 232 -11.53 -10.25 17.10
CA ASN A 232 -12.02 -11.62 17.21
C ASN A 232 -13.52 -11.68 16.83
N PRO A 233 -14.10 -12.87 16.60
CA PRO A 233 -15.53 -13.01 16.29
C PRO A 233 -16.48 -12.46 17.36
N ASP A 234 -16.02 -12.33 18.61
CA ASP A 234 -16.79 -11.73 19.72
C ASP A 234 -16.69 -10.19 19.76
N GLY A 235 -16.00 -9.57 18.78
CA GLY A 235 -15.79 -8.13 18.70
C GLY A 235 -14.63 -7.61 19.56
N SER A 236 -13.95 -8.46 20.33
CA SER A 236 -12.78 -8.03 21.12
C SER A 236 -11.58 -7.72 20.22
N ILE A 237 -10.82 -6.69 20.56
CA ILE A 237 -9.61 -6.31 19.81
C ILE A 237 -8.48 -7.28 20.14
N LYS A 238 -7.98 -7.99 19.14
CA LYS A 238 -6.82 -8.89 19.26
C LYS A 238 -5.49 -8.13 19.17
N ASN A 239 -5.38 -7.21 18.22
CA ASN A 239 -4.23 -6.33 18.02
C ASN A 239 -4.58 -5.13 17.11
N THR A 240 -3.64 -4.21 16.94
CA THR A 240 -3.74 -3.03 16.07
C THR A 240 -2.71 -3.04 14.94
N ASN A 241 -2.17 -4.20 14.55
CA ASN A 241 -1.07 -4.30 13.59
C ASN A 241 -1.42 -3.67 12.23
N ASN A 242 -2.69 -3.75 11.82
CA ASN A 242 -3.16 -3.16 10.56
C ASN A 242 -3.30 -1.63 10.60
N MET A 243 -3.02 -1.00 11.73
CA MET A 243 -3.02 0.46 11.91
C MET A 243 -1.61 1.06 11.83
N TRP A 244 -0.59 0.24 11.56
CA TRP A 244 0.79 0.69 11.34
C TRP A 244 1.07 0.96 9.87
N VAL A 245 2.02 1.87 9.62
CA VAL A 245 2.48 2.23 8.28
C VAL A 245 3.98 2.00 8.18
N SER A 246 4.38 1.17 7.22
CA SER A 246 5.77 0.99 6.83
C SER A 246 6.25 2.16 5.97
N ILE A 247 7.47 2.61 6.19
CA ILE A 247 8.10 3.73 5.48
C ILE A 247 9.43 3.29 4.92
N ILE A 248 9.58 3.39 3.59
CA ILE A 248 10.80 3.06 2.87
C ILE A 248 11.44 4.35 2.40
N ASP A 249 12.65 4.64 2.87
CA ASP A 249 13.38 5.83 2.47
C ASP A 249 14.09 5.68 1.10
N LYS A 250 14.79 6.72 0.66
CA LYS A 250 15.49 6.72 -0.64
C LYS A 250 16.70 5.76 -0.70
N TYR A 251 17.17 5.27 0.44
CA TYR A 251 18.25 4.29 0.55
C TYR A 251 17.72 2.87 0.72
N GLY A 252 16.39 2.70 0.82
CA GLY A 252 15.74 1.42 1.03
C GLY A 252 15.66 1.00 2.50
N ALA A 253 15.99 1.88 3.45
CA ALA A 253 15.81 1.61 4.86
C ALA A 253 14.31 1.61 5.20
N VAL A 254 13.89 0.60 5.96
CA VAL A 254 12.49 0.41 6.38
C VAL A 254 12.35 0.85 7.83
N SER A 255 11.28 1.58 8.12
CA SER A 255 10.84 1.95 9.48
C SER A 255 9.33 1.84 9.57
N HIS A 256 8.79 1.77 10.78
CA HIS A 256 7.35 1.59 11.02
C HIS A 256 6.82 2.73 11.90
N GLU A 257 5.68 3.29 11.53
CA GLU A 257 4.99 4.32 12.30
C GLU A 257 3.61 3.85 12.75
N ASP A 258 3.31 4.01 14.03
CA ASP A 258 1.97 3.83 14.56
C ASP A 258 1.05 4.96 14.05
N TRP A 259 0.01 4.60 13.31
CA TRP A 259 -1.00 5.50 12.78
C TRP A 259 -2.37 5.33 13.45
N THR A 260 -2.49 4.56 14.53
CA THR A 260 -3.76 4.34 15.26
C THR A 260 -4.48 5.64 15.56
N ALA A 261 -3.79 6.65 16.11
CA ALA A 261 -4.41 7.94 16.41
C ALA A 261 -4.89 8.69 15.16
N ARG A 262 -4.22 8.52 14.01
CA ARG A 262 -4.59 9.17 12.74
C ARG A 262 -5.83 8.51 12.14
N PHE A 263 -5.86 7.18 12.09
CA PHE A 263 -7.02 6.43 11.63
C PHE A 263 -8.25 6.67 12.52
N ASN A 264 -8.07 6.78 13.85
CA ASN A 264 -9.16 7.14 14.75
C ASN A 264 -9.77 8.51 14.43
N LYS A 265 -8.94 9.53 14.20
CA LYS A 265 -9.42 10.86 13.79
C LYS A 265 -10.17 10.83 12.46
N VAL A 266 -9.67 10.05 11.49
CA VAL A 266 -10.30 9.87 10.17
C VAL A 266 -11.70 9.24 10.33
N ARG A 267 -11.79 8.18 11.14
CA ARG A 267 -13.04 7.50 11.48
C ARG A 267 -14.04 8.40 12.23
N GLU A 268 -13.56 9.14 13.22
CA GLU A 268 -14.38 10.11 13.95
C GLU A 268 -14.93 11.21 13.03
N ALA A 269 -14.09 11.78 12.15
CA ALA A 269 -14.50 12.80 11.21
C ALA A 269 -15.56 12.29 10.21
N ALA A 270 -15.49 11.02 9.83
CA ALA A 270 -16.50 10.36 8.98
C ALA A 270 -17.78 9.96 9.74
N GLY A 271 -17.90 10.25 11.04
CA GLY A 271 -19.09 9.95 11.82
C GLY A 271 -19.29 8.45 12.10
N CYS A 272 -18.23 7.66 12.12
CA CYS A 272 -18.28 6.21 12.39
C CYS A 272 -17.40 5.81 13.58
N PRO A 273 -17.51 6.47 14.76
CA PRO A 273 -16.68 6.13 15.92
C PRO A 273 -16.85 4.65 16.31
N TYR A 274 -15.83 4.09 16.96
CA TYR A 274 -15.86 2.69 17.42
C TYR A 274 -17.15 2.39 18.22
N PRO A 275 -17.85 1.27 17.98
CA PRO A 275 -17.42 0.10 17.20
C PRO A 275 -17.61 0.21 15.68
N GLY A 276 -18.09 1.35 15.18
CA GLY A 276 -18.01 1.66 13.75
C GLY A 276 -16.57 1.60 13.23
N TYR A 277 -16.42 1.47 11.92
CA TYR A 277 -15.12 1.24 11.31
C TYR A 277 -15.02 1.79 9.88
N MET A 278 -13.78 1.90 9.44
CA MET A 278 -13.41 2.16 8.05
C MET A 278 -12.36 1.14 7.62
N ILE A 279 -12.37 0.76 6.35
CA ILE A 279 -11.32 -0.04 5.71
C ILE A 279 -10.68 0.82 4.63
N HIS A 280 -9.36 0.93 4.66
CA HIS A 280 -8.58 1.83 3.80
C HIS A 280 -7.70 1.07 2.82
N GLU A 281 -8.02 1.13 1.53
CA GLU A 281 -7.21 0.58 0.42
C GLU A 281 -6.77 1.67 -0.57
N ALA A 282 -7.24 2.90 -0.38
CA ALA A 282 -6.99 4.00 -1.29
C ALA A 282 -6.61 5.26 -0.50
N ILE A 283 -5.32 5.43 -0.22
CA ILE A 283 -4.74 6.60 0.46
C ILE A 283 -3.57 7.14 -0.37
N SER A 284 -3.58 8.46 -0.61
CA SER A 284 -2.47 9.12 -1.31
C SER A 284 -2.15 10.50 -0.76
N TRP A 285 -0.87 10.86 -0.77
CA TRP A 285 -0.42 12.20 -0.45
C TRP A 285 -0.54 13.11 -1.68
N SER A 286 -1.12 14.30 -1.49
CA SER A 286 -1.11 15.37 -2.48
C SER A 286 0.02 16.36 -2.17
N PRO A 287 1.13 16.37 -2.94
CA PRO A 287 2.15 17.40 -2.80
C PRO A 287 1.62 18.80 -3.20
N ALA A 288 0.69 18.89 -4.16
CA ALA A 288 0.14 20.17 -4.60
C ALA A 288 -0.70 20.86 -3.51
N ARG A 289 -1.42 20.07 -2.71
CA ARG A 289 -2.29 20.57 -1.62
C ARG A 289 -1.65 20.49 -0.24
N ARG A 290 -0.58 19.71 -0.08
CA ARG A 290 -0.02 19.28 1.21
C ARG A 290 -1.07 18.63 2.12
N GLN A 291 -1.82 17.69 1.55
CA GLN A 291 -2.91 16.99 2.24
C GLN A 291 -2.86 15.49 1.94
N TRP A 292 -3.32 14.71 2.90
CA TRP A 292 -3.69 13.32 2.68
C TRP A 292 -5.09 13.27 2.06
N VAL A 293 -5.25 12.44 1.04
CA VAL A 293 -6.54 12.17 0.41
C VAL A 293 -6.85 10.69 0.59
N ILE A 294 -8.02 10.40 1.16
CA ILE A 294 -8.41 9.06 1.61
C ILE A 294 -9.76 8.74 1.02
N LEU A 295 -9.82 7.63 0.28
CA LEU A 295 -11.02 7.06 -0.32
C LEU A 295 -11.21 5.68 0.32
N PRO A 296 -11.91 5.54 1.44
CA PRO A 296 -12.06 4.25 2.10
C PRO A 296 -12.78 3.24 1.21
N ARG A 297 -12.37 1.96 1.27
CA ARG A 297 -13.12 0.85 0.67
C ARG A 297 -14.47 0.72 1.33
N ARG A 298 -14.46 0.67 2.67
CA ARG A 298 -15.63 0.44 3.50
C ARG A 298 -15.82 1.53 4.55
N VAL A 299 -17.07 1.87 4.83
CA VAL A 299 -17.46 2.80 5.90
C VAL A 299 -18.72 2.27 6.58
N SER A 300 -18.68 2.08 7.90
CA SER A 300 -19.80 1.55 8.68
C SER A 300 -19.90 2.22 10.04
N GLN A 301 -21.11 2.59 10.46
CA GLN A 301 -21.39 3.01 11.84
C GLN A 301 -21.64 1.81 12.77
N GLU A 302 -21.84 0.63 12.21
CA GLU A 302 -22.06 -0.62 12.94
C GLU A 302 -20.75 -1.38 13.15
N PRO A 303 -20.68 -2.27 14.16
CA PRO A 303 -19.56 -3.19 14.34
C PRO A 303 -19.23 -3.98 13.08
N TYR A 304 -17.95 -4.33 12.92
CA TYR A 304 -17.50 -5.19 11.82
C TYR A 304 -18.15 -6.57 11.90
N ASP A 305 -18.76 -6.97 10.79
CA ASP A 305 -19.22 -8.33 10.50
C ASP A 305 -18.78 -8.65 9.06
N GLU A 306 -18.19 -9.84 8.87
CA GLU A 306 -17.58 -10.24 7.60
C GLU A 306 -18.59 -10.27 6.44
N ASN A 307 -19.83 -10.70 6.69
CA ASN A 307 -20.85 -10.80 5.64
C ASN A 307 -21.46 -9.44 5.34
N GLU A 308 -21.70 -8.63 6.37
CA GLU A 308 -22.27 -7.29 6.19
C GLU A 308 -21.28 -6.33 5.51
N ASP A 309 -19.98 -6.51 5.74
CA ASP A 309 -18.90 -5.67 5.20
C ASP A 309 -18.92 -5.63 3.66
N GLU A 310 -19.31 -6.72 3.00
CA GLU A 310 -19.46 -6.77 1.54
C GLU A 310 -20.34 -5.64 1.01
N ARG A 311 -21.33 -5.19 1.80
CA ARG A 311 -22.30 -4.14 1.48
C ARG A 311 -21.99 -2.79 2.14
N ARG A 312 -20.80 -2.62 2.74
CA ARG A 312 -20.36 -1.35 3.37
C ARG A 312 -19.49 -0.50 2.45
N GLY A 313 -19.59 -0.68 1.13
CA GLY A 313 -18.91 0.12 0.11
C GLY A 313 -19.13 1.62 0.26
N SER A 314 -18.25 2.44 -0.30
CA SER A 314 -18.17 3.87 0.01
C SER A 314 -18.10 4.77 -1.22
N ASN A 315 -18.62 5.98 -1.06
CA ASN A 315 -18.41 7.13 -1.95
C ASN A 315 -17.71 8.31 -1.24
N THR A 316 -17.18 8.05 -0.04
CA THR A 316 -16.57 9.05 0.84
C THR A 316 -15.19 9.44 0.32
N VAL A 317 -14.87 10.72 0.41
CA VAL A 317 -13.54 11.30 0.14
C VAL A 317 -13.17 12.17 1.33
N LEU A 318 -12.07 11.84 2.01
CA LEU A 318 -11.55 12.66 3.10
C LEU A 318 -10.31 13.42 2.67
N LEU A 319 -10.26 14.71 3.00
CA LEU A 319 -9.11 15.59 2.80
C LEU A 319 -8.55 15.96 4.17
N ALA A 320 -7.46 15.33 4.57
CA ALA A 320 -6.82 15.56 5.86
C ALA A 320 -5.58 16.44 5.72
N SER A 321 -5.40 17.39 6.64
CA SER A 321 -4.13 18.10 6.79
C SER A 321 -3.00 17.13 7.10
N GLU A 322 -1.75 17.54 6.86
CA GLU A 322 -0.55 16.72 7.06
C GLU A 322 -0.46 16.09 8.47
N ASP A 323 -0.92 16.82 9.49
CA ASP A 323 -0.96 16.42 10.89
C ASP A 323 -2.32 15.83 11.35
N PHE A 324 -3.26 15.66 10.43
CA PHE A 324 -4.64 15.22 10.68
C PHE A 324 -5.40 16.10 11.69
N SER A 325 -4.98 17.35 11.91
CA SER A 325 -5.70 18.30 12.79
C SER A 325 -6.98 18.86 12.15
N ARG A 326 -7.07 18.83 10.82
CA ARG A 326 -8.27 19.19 10.06
C ARG A 326 -8.57 18.10 9.06
N ILE A 327 -9.80 17.61 9.07
CA ILE A 327 -10.29 16.60 8.14
C ILE A 327 -11.61 17.10 7.58
N GLU A 328 -11.65 17.25 6.26
CA GLU A 328 -12.88 17.55 5.52
C GLU A 328 -13.41 16.24 4.94
N VAL A 329 -14.72 16.03 5.03
CA VAL A 329 -15.41 14.86 4.48
C VAL A 329 -16.33 15.29 3.35
N ARG A 330 -16.22 14.62 2.21
CA ARG A 330 -17.07 14.81 1.02
C ARG A 330 -17.65 13.47 0.57
N HIS A 331 -18.74 13.53 -0.18
CA HIS A 331 -19.30 12.39 -0.90
C HIS A 331 -19.43 12.78 -2.37
N ILE A 332 -18.71 12.11 -3.27
CA ILE A 332 -18.55 12.57 -4.66
C ILE A 332 -19.22 11.65 -5.68
N THR A 333 -18.95 10.35 -5.61
CA THR A 333 -19.53 9.39 -6.57
C THR A 333 -20.89 8.87 -6.08
N PRO A 334 -21.71 8.28 -6.97
CA PRO A 334 -22.85 7.50 -6.53
C PRO A 334 -22.42 6.39 -5.55
N LEU A 335 -23.23 6.17 -4.50
CA LEU A 335 -22.99 5.10 -3.55
C LEU A 335 -23.54 3.78 -4.12
N THR A 336 -22.64 2.82 -4.33
CA THR A 336 -23.00 1.44 -4.64
C THR A 336 -22.53 0.56 -3.48
N PRO A 337 -23.43 -0.01 -2.66
CA PRO A 337 -23.07 -0.69 -1.41
C PRO A 337 -22.04 -1.81 -1.58
N THR A 338 -22.05 -2.53 -2.69
CA THR A 338 -21.15 -3.66 -2.97
C THR A 338 -19.76 -3.25 -3.47
N ARG A 339 -19.57 -1.97 -3.81
CA ARG A 339 -18.35 -1.46 -4.45
C ARG A 339 -17.58 -0.54 -3.51
N GLY A 340 -16.34 -0.90 -3.21
CA GLY A 340 -15.43 -0.10 -2.40
C GLY A 340 -14.24 0.39 -3.22
N PHE A 341 -13.73 1.59 -2.90
CA PHE A 341 -12.48 2.06 -3.51
C PHE A 341 -11.30 1.14 -3.16
N SER A 342 -10.53 0.75 -4.17
CA SER A 342 -9.40 -0.18 -4.03
C SER A 342 -8.03 0.43 -4.36
N ASP A 343 -7.97 1.51 -5.16
CA ASP A 343 -6.79 2.39 -5.28
C ASP A 343 -7.23 3.68 -5.99
N PHE A 344 -6.40 4.72 -5.94
CA PHE A 344 -6.52 5.87 -6.83
C PHE A 344 -5.19 6.57 -7.06
N LYS A 345 -5.13 7.34 -8.15
CA LYS A 345 -4.06 8.31 -8.39
C LYS A 345 -4.62 9.64 -8.85
N PHE A 346 -3.89 10.71 -8.55
CA PHE A 346 -4.19 12.02 -9.11
C PHE A 346 -3.79 12.06 -10.57
N LEU A 347 -4.66 12.60 -11.42
CA LEU A 347 -4.38 12.74 -12.84
C LEU A 347 -3.17 13.66 -13.05
N PRO A 348 -2.14 13.22 -13.81
CA PRO A 348 -0.97 14.02 -14.13
C PRO A 348 -1.32 15.39 -14.70
N GLY A 349 -0.71 16.45 -14.18
CA GLY A 349 -0.96 17.83 -14.61
C GLY A 349 -2.26 18.48 -14.12
N SER A 350 -3.12 17.76 -13.37
CA SER A 350 -4.36 18.32 -12.81
C SER A 350 -4.16 19.17 -11.55
N LYS A 351 -2.92 19.33 -11.08
CA LYS A 351 -2.59 19.92 -9.76
C LYS A 351 -3.30 19.23 -8.59
N ASP A 352 -3.46 17.90 -8.71
CA ASP A 352 -4.15 17.06 -7.73
C ASP A 352 -5.62 17.45 -7.50
N GLU A 353 -6.27 17.99 -8.53
CA GLU A 353 -7.70 18.32 -8.53
C GLU A 353 -8.57 17.21 -9.11
N VAL A 354 -8.00 16.34 -9.95
CA VAL A 354 -8.71 15.23 -10.61
C VAL A 354 -8.14 13.90 -10.16
N ILE A 355 -9.03 12.97 -9.82
CA ILE A 355 -8.75 11.62 -9.35
C ILE A 355 -9.19 10.61 -10.42
N VAL A 356 -8.34 9.62 -10.66
CA VAL A 356 -8.68 8.36 -11.34
C VAL A 356 -8.67 7.27 -10.28
N ALA A 357 -9.82 6.66 -10.03
CA ALA A 357 -10.00 5.71 -8.94
C ALA A 357 -10.49 4.36 -9.46
N LEU A 358 -10.03 3.30 -8.79
CA LEU A 358 -10.57 1.96 -8.90
C LEU A 358 -11.58 1.71 -7.78
N LYS A 359 -12.62 0.94 -8.10
CA LYS A 359 -13.42 0.25 -7.10
C LYS A 359 -13.42 -1.24 -7.41
N SER A 360 -13.33 -2.09 -6.40
CA SER A 360 -13.57 -3.53 -6.55
C SER A 360 -14.87 -3.95 -5.86
N GLU A 361 -15.41 -5.04 -6.36
CA GLU A 361 -16.62 -5.70 -5.87
C GLU A 361 -16.33 -7.19 -5.70
N GLU A 362 -16.80 -7.72 -4.58
CA GLU A 362 -16.75 -9.13 -4.26
C GLU A 362 -18.16 -9.58 -3.91
N ASN A 363 -18.55 -10.74 -4.42
CA ASN A 363 -19.79 -11.38 -4.06
C ASN A 363 -19.47 -12.84 -3.75
N GLU A 364 -19.37 -13.16 -2.46
CA GLU A 364 -19.07 -14.52 -2.02
C GLU A 364 -20.14 -15.53 -2.44
N GLU A 365 -21.43 -15.17 -2.40
CA GLU A 365 -22.52 -16.07 -2.80
C GLU A 365 -22.40 -16.52 -4.27
N GLN A 366 -22.03 -15.59 -5.15
CA GLN A 366 -21.89 -15.82 -6.59
C GLN A 366 -20.46 -16.22 -6.99
N GLN A 367 -19.50 -16.15 -6.06
CA GLN A 367 -18.06 -16.38 -6.31
C GLN A 367 -17.50 -15.49 -7.43
N THR A 368 -18.01 -14.26 -7.53
CA THR A 368 -17.61 -13.27 -8.54
C THR A 368 -16.75 -12.17 -7.95
N GLN A 369 -15.89 -11.61 -8.80
CA GLN A 369 -15.02 -10.49 -8.49
C GLN A 369 -15.04 -9.55 -9.69
N ASN A 370 -15.29 -8.26 -9.46
CA ASN A 370 -15.30 -7.27 -10.52
C ASN A 370 -14.52 -6.04 -10.09
N SER A 371 -14.10 -5.25 -11.08
CA SER A 371 -13.50 -3.95 -10.84
C SER A 371 -14.08 -2.90 -11.77
N TYR A 372 -14.07 -1.68 -11.31
CA TYR A 372 -14.59 -0.51 -12.00
C TYR A 372 -13.56 0.60 -11.93
N ILE A 373 -13.51 1.43 -12.97
CA ILE A 373 -12.69 2.64 -13.00
C ILE A 373 -13.60 3.85 -13.19
N THR A 374 -13.31 4.94 -12.48
CA THR A 374 -14.04 6.22 -12.58
C THR A 374 -13.05 7.39 -12.54
N VAL A 375 -13.45 8.52 -13.09
CA VAL A 375 -12.70 9.78 -13.01
C VAL A 375 -13.60 10.85 -12.43
N PHE A 376 -13.14 11.56 -11.41
CA PHE A 376 -13.88 12.68 -10.83
C PHE A 376 -12.93 13.76 -10.31
N SER A 377 -13.41 14.99 -10.23
CA SER A 377 -12.70 16.08 -9.56
C SER A 377 -13.11 16.21 -8.10
N LEU A 378 -12.18 16.69 -7.29
CA LEU A 378 -12.40 16.88 -5.86
C LEU A 378 -13.50 17.90 -5.56
N ASP A 379 -13.82 18.80 -6.51
CA ASP A 379 -14.95 19.72 -6.41
C ASP A 379 -16.33 19.06 -6.58
N GLY A 380 -16.39 17.74 -6.82
CA GLY A 380 -17.63 16.97 -6.87
C GLY A 380 -18.13 16.61 -8.27
N ARG A 381 -17.42 16.97 -9.35
CA ARG A 381 -17.84 16.59 -10.71
C ARG A 381 -17.32 15.22 -11.11
N VAL A 382 -18.23 14.34 -11.56
CA VAL A 382 -17.87 13.09 -12.23
C VAL A 382 -17.52 13.39 -13.68
N LEU A 383 -16.30 13.02 -14.09
CA LEU A 383 -15.74 13.27 -15.42
C LEU A 383 -15.73 11.99 -16.29
N MET A 384 -15.90 10.83 -15.64
CA MET A 384 -16.14 9.54 -16.27
C MET A 384 -16.91 8.68 -15.25
N GLU A 385 -18.11 8.24 -15.62
CA GLU A 385 -18.90 7.31 -14.80
C GLU A 385 -18.15 6.00 -14.56
N GLU A 386 -18.53 5.28 -13.50
CA GLU A 386 -17.99 3.95 -13.22
C GLU A 386 -18.13 3.05 -14.45
N THR A 387 -16.99 2.63 -14.99
CA THR A 387 -16.90 1.73 -16.14
C THR A 387 -16.28 0.43 -15.69
N GLU A 388 -16.94 -0.69 -15.95
CA GLU A 388 -16.42 -2.01 -15.61
C GLU A 388 -15.12 -2.31 -16.37
N ILE A 389 -14.16 -2.88 -15.66
CA ILE A 389 -12.88 -3.32 -16.19
C ILE A 389 -13.02 -4.79 -16.61
N PRO A 390 -12.80 -5.12 -17.90
CA PRO A 390 -12.90 -6.48 -18.37
C PRO A 390 -11.93 -7.42 -17.63
N GLY A 391 -12.42 -8.61 -17.27
CA GLY A 391 -11.59 -9.69 -16.75
C GLY A 391 -12.18 -10.48 -15.59
N GLY A 392 -13.20 -9.96 -14.90
CA GLY A 392 -13.83 -10.67 -13.77
C GLY A 392 -12.85 -10.94 -12.63
N MET A 393 -12.07 -9.93 -12.24
CA MET A 393 -11.08 -9.99 -11.16
C MET A 393 -10.97 -8.65 -10.43
N LYS A 394 -10.37 -8.65 -9.23
CA LYS A 394 -10.08 -7.43 -8.48
C LYS A 394 -8.81 -6.79 -9.01
N TYR A 395 -8.86 -5.48 -9.25
CA TYR A 395 -7.72 -4.63 -9.50
C TYR A 395 -7.59 -3.66 -8.33
N GLU A 396 -6.44 -3.71 -7.67
CA GLU A 396 -6.21 -3.08 -6.36
C GLU A 396 -4.92 -2.24 -6.34
N GLY A 397 -4.28 -2.09 -7.49
CA GLY A 397 -3.25 -1.07 -7.68
C GLY A 397 -3.45 -0.37 -9.01
N LEU A 398 -3.20 0.94 -9.03
CA LEU A 398 -3.26 1.82 -10.20
C LEU A 398 -2.07 2.76 -10.19
N GLU A 399 -1.38 2.91 -11.32
CA GLU A 399 -0.31 3.90 -11.48
C GLU A 399 -0.22 4.41 -12.92
N PHE A 400 0.16 5.68 -13.09
CA PHE A 400 0.47 6.25 -14.39
C PHE A 400 1.90 5.88 -14.85
N LEU A 401 2.06 5.57 -16.14
CA LEU A 401 3.30 5.04 -16.73
C LEU A 401 4.10 6.05 -17.56
#